data_AF-A0A919UPF3-F1
#
_entry.id   AF-A0A919UPF3-F1
#
_cell.length_a   1.000
_cell.length_b   1.000
_cell.length_c   1.000
_cell.angle_alpha   90.00
_cell.angle_beta   90.00
_cell.angle_gamma   90.00
#
_symmetry.space_group_name_H-M   'P 1'
#
loop_
_entity.id
_entity.type
_entity.pdbx_description
1 polymer ?
#
loop_
_entity_poly.entity_id
_entity_poly.type
_entity_poly.pdbx_seq_one_letter_code
_entity_poly.pdbx_strand_id
1 'polypeptide(L)'
;MPSSFAAGAGDPPPIPGARLRSADAPVRPLLLWVRTGAAHVRLDGGPVLHLKAGEGAWIPADGWAERAITTEPGTVAFPLWPHASVGAWGLSELTRFDVPSGWQDWLIQLFNLQVTPFSGRGYSPEVIEELLRRPGSRSPAPVEVGRNSSSEGFASPAMPRARGARAVAEELIRDPALDLTVEQWASRVLSSARTLRRDFLADTGLTFERWRLLCRLGAAVKFLAAGYDMDQVAARVGFASRNGLTRAFKGRFGLTPHEFGRELSARPGAGGLTQRAAAARQTGDLIRMMRKMDAPAAPEMLPAASTPSHTNDIHVLSWMYRGSGYLDIGDQRYERERGVATWIPAGMEHVTGLRENSVSLPLGNASTGDLQLTVPLQVRFSPAWDDYLMFCSISARSGLRPDDHNPHRILDLFAEQVAAQRALSVPMPTNPRARAVAMECLRRIGEPGGTHDLDVRAEIHRAFRDETGMTLGRWRYAARMRIARDLLAGGAPPSAVARRVGYAHLPTFSAAFSRFHGLSPRDYQQRESERNQ
;
A
#
# COMPACT_ATOMS: atom_id res chain seq x y z
N MET A 1 -16.96 -3.21 20.46
CA MET A 1 -15.62 -2.76 20.05
C MET A 1 -14.66 -3.94 20.22
N PRO A 2 -14.25 -4.69 19.20
CA PRO A 2 -13.24 -5.73 19.39
C PRO A 2 -11.99 -5.07 20.01
N SER A 3 -11.54 -5.62 21.15
CA SER A 3 -10.57 -4.98 22.04
C SER A 3 -9.26 -4.64 21.33
N SER A 4 -8.96 -3.35 21.24
CA SER A 4 -7.62 -2.86 21.00
C SER A 4 -6.81 -3.08 22.27
N PHE A 5 -5.95 -4.10 22.27
CA PHE A 5 -4.98 -4.28 23.34
C PHE A 5 -3.85 -3.26 23.16
N ALA A 6 -3.62 -2.40 24.15
CA ALA A 6 -2.47 -1.52 24.18
C ALA A 6 -1.25 -2.32 24.67
N ALA A 7 -0.21 -2.44 23.84
CA ALA A 7 1.11 -2.85 24.32
C ALA A 7 2.12 -1.73 24.08
N GLY A 8 2.77 -1.31 25.16
CA GLY A 8 4.16 -0.89 25.10
C GLY A 8 5.00 -2.13 25.39
N ALA A 9 5.61 -2.74 24.38
CA ALA A 9 6.54 -3.84 24.59
C ALA A 9 7.50 -3.93 23.40
N GLY A 10 8.77 -3.53 23.63
CA GLY A 10 9.87 -3.65 22.68
C GLY A 10 10.13 -2.39 21.85
N ASP A 11 11.40 -1.99 21.78
CA ASP A 11 11.89 -1.10 20.74
C ASP A 11 11.81 -1.82 19.38
N PRO A 12 11.49 -1.11 18.28
CA PRO A 12 11.50 -1.71 16.95
C PRO A 12 12.91 -2.23 16.60
N PRO A 13 13.03 -3.29 15.77
CA PRO A 13 14.31 -3.69 15.24
C PRO A 13 14.97 -2.55 14.44
N PRO A 14 16.32 -2.54 14.34
CA PRO A 14 16.99 -1.58 13.47
C PRO A 14 16.56 -1.78 12.02
N ILE A 15 16.38 -0.66 11.29
CA ILE A 15 16.04 -0.68 9.87
C ILE A 15 17.32 -0.98 9.07
N PRO A 16 17.38 -2.08 8.30
CA PRO A 16 18.53 -2.38 7.46
C PRO A 16 18.58 -1.46 6.22
N GLY A 17 19.76 -1.40 5.57
CA GLY A 17 19.87 -0.78 4.25
C GLY A 17 19.10 -1.56 3.19
N ALA A 18 18.57 -0.86 2.19
CA ALA A 18 17.77 -1.42 1.11
C ALA A 18 18.30 -1.01 -0.26
N ARG A 19 17.92 -1.76 -1.29
CA ARG A 19 18.29 -1.48 -2.68
C ARG A 19 17.10 -1.69 -3.61
N LEU A 20 16.97 -0.81 -4.60
CA LEU A 20 16.14 -1.02 -5.79
C LEU A 20 17.07 -1.17 -6.99
N ARG A 21 17.03 -2.33 -7.65
CA ARG A 21 17.85 -2.61 -8.85
C ARG A 21 17.05 -2.30 -10.12
N SER A 22 17.74 -1.94 -11.20
CA SER A 22 17.12 -1.73 -12.53
C SER A 22 16.21 -2.87 -12.97
N ALA A 23 16.63 -4.13 -12.76
CA ALA A 23 15.84 -5.30 -13.15
C ALA A 23 14.50 -5.40 -12.39
N ASP A 24 14.42 -4.83 -11.19
CA ASP A 24 13.26 -4.88 -10.30
C ASP A 24 12.36 -3.64 -10.45
N ALA A 25 12.74 -2.67 -11.28
CA ALA A 25 12.05 -1.41 -11.46
C ALA A 25 11.45 -1.30 -12.86
N PRO A 26 10.16 -0.96 -13.01
CA PRO A 26 9.60 -0.64 -14.33
C PRO A 26 10.35 0.54 -14.94
N VAL A 27 10.56 0.48 -16.26
CA VAL A 27 11.15 1.57 -17.07
C VAL A 27 10.13 2.71 -17.19
N ARG A 28 10.00 3.48 -16.12
CA ARG A 28 9.11 4.63 -15.98
C ARG A 28 9.67 5.64 -14.98
N PRO A 29 9.19 6.89 -15.00
CA PRO A 29 9.70 7.89 -14.09
C PRO A 29 9.40 7.49 -12.63
N LEU A 30 10.32 7.82 -11.72
CA LEU A 30 10.16 7.60 -10.30
C LEU A 30 10.40 8.90 -9.56
N LEU A 31 9.54 9.18 -8.59
CA LEU A 31 9.80 10.14 -7.54
C LEU A 31 10.29 9.38 -6.30
N LEU A 32 11.52 9.60 -5.89
CA LEU A 32 12.04 9.07 -4.62
C LEU A 32 11.97 10.17 -3.57
N TRP A 33 11.39 9.90 -2.39
CA TRP A 33 11.42 10.81 -1.25
C TRP A 33 12.04 10.13 -0.04
N VAL A 34 13.01 10.77 0.62
CA VAL A 34 13.64 10.29 1.85
C VAL A 34 12.94 10.94 3.04
N ARG A 35 12.21 10.15 3.83
CA ARG A 35 11.56 10.61 5.05
C ARG A 35 12.58 10.74 6.19
N THR A 36 13.34 9.68 6.43
CA THR A 36 14.39 9.59 7.45
C THR A 36 15.63 8.92 6.87
N GLY A 37 16.80 9.22 7.44
CA GLY A 37 18.07 8.67 6.99
C GLY A 37 18.60 9.29 5.69
N ALA A 38 19.24 8.47 4.85
CA ALA A 38 19.90 8.89 3.63
C ALA A 38 19.79 7.85 2.51
N ALA A 39 19.64 8.35 1.28
CA ALA A 39 19.56 7.52 0.09
C ALA A 39 20.52 8.03 -1.00
N HIS A 40 20.93 7.10 -1.86
CA HIS A 40 21.89 7.31 -2.92
C HIS A 40 21.25 6.84 -4.23
N VAL A 41 21.23 7.72 -5.23
CA VAL A 41 20.72 7.42 -6.57
C VAL A 41 21.89 7.48 -7.55
N ARG A 42 22.11 6.39 -8.29
CA ARG A 42 23.16 6.28 -9.31
C ARG A 42 22.53 5.90 -10.64
N LEU A 43 22.85 6.68 -11.67
CA LEU A 43 22.47 6.45 -13.08
C LEU A 43 23.76 6.33 -13.92
N ASP A 44 23.85 5.36 -14.82
CA ASP A 44 24.93 5.10 -15.81
C ASP A 44 26.27 5.81 -15.62
N GLY A 45 27.16 5.26 -14.78
CA GLY A 45 28.53 5.79 -14.62
C GLY A 45 28.61 7.27 -14.17
N GLY A 46 27.47 7.92 -13.95
CA GLY A 46 27.34 9.32 -13.56
C GLY A 46 27.52 9.53 -12.06
N PRO A 47 27.51 10.79 -11.62
CA PRO A 47 27.68 11.13 -10.21
C PRO A 47 26.54 10.53 -9.37
N VAL A 48 26.89 10.09 -8.17
CA VAL A 48 25.91 9.61 -7.18
C VAL A 48 25.18 10.81 -6.60
N LEU A 49 23.86 10.85 -6.75
CA LEU A 49 23.03 11.83 -6.08
C LEU A 49 22.75 11.37 -4.65
N HIS A 50 23.29 12.12 -3.69
CA HIS A 50 23.06 11.91 -2.27
C HIS A 50 21.83 12.71 -1.82
N LEU A 51 20.87 12.02 -1.19
CA LEU A 51 19.65 12.57 -0.62
C LEU A 51 19.64 12.37 0.90
N LYS A 52 19.21 13.40 1.62
CA LYS A 52 19.03 13.38 3.07
C LYS A 52 17.53 13.40 3.42
N ALA A 53 17.22 13.15 4.69
CA ALA A 53 15.87 13.29 5.22
C ALA A 53 15.23 14.64 4.83
N GLY A 54 14.00 14.58 4.32
CA GLY A 54 13.26 15.72 3.78
C GLY A 54 13.51 16.01 2.29
N GLU A 55 14.44 15.31 1.64
CA GLU A 55 14.77 15.56 0.24
C GLU A 55 14.16 14.50 -0.68
N GLY A 56 13.93 14.87 -1.93
CA GLY A 56 13.49 13.97 -2.97
C GLY A 56 14.27 14.11 -4.27
N ALA A 57 14.12 13.12 -5.13
CA ALA A 57 14.67 13.13 -6.48
C ALA A 57 13.62 12.67 -7.49
N TRP A 58 13.50 13.44 -8.57
CA TRP A 58 12.86 13.01 -9.79
C TRP A 58 13.85 12.23 -10.63
N ILE A 59 13.51 10.98 -10.93
CA ILE A 59 14.31 10.06 -11.73
C ILE A 59 13.55 9.80 -13.03
N PRO A 60 14.07 10.21 -14.20
CA PRO A 60 13.40 10.02 -15.49
C PRO A 60 13.32 8.53 -15.88
N ALA A 61 12.39 8.20 -16.78
CA ALA A 61 12.14 6.84 -17.25
C ALA A 61 13.27 6.27 -18.12
N ASP A 62 13.77 7.11 -19.02
CA ASP A 62 14.58 6.72 -20.17
C ASP A 62 15.94 7.42 -20.13
N GLY A 63 16.91 6.89 -20.89
CA GLY A 63 18.25 7.49 -21.05
C GLY A 63 19.35 6.84 -20.21
N TRP A 64 19.07 5.71 -19.54
CA TRP A 64 20.02 5.04 -18.64
C TRP A 64 19.89 3.51 -18.73
N ALA A 65 21.01 2.78 -18.84
CA ALA A 65 21.13 1.33 -18.85
C ALA A 65 21.09 0.70 -17.43
N GLU A 66 21.70 1.37 -16.45
CA GLU A 66 21.72 1.05 -15.03
C GLU A 66 21.13 2.19 -14.19
N ARG A 67 20.18 1.82 -13.36
CA ARG A 67 19.59 2.63 -12.31
C ARG A 67 19.68 1.85 -11.00
N ALA A 68 20.38 2.42 -10.04
CA ALA A 68 20.52 1.86 -8.71
C ALA A 68 20.11 2.90 -7.68
N ILE A 69 19.19 2.50 -6.79
CA ILE A 69 18.87 3.27 -5.59
C ILE A 69 19.28 2.41 -4.40
N THR A 70 20.07 2.98 -3.49
CA THR A 70 20.47 2.33 -2.24
C THR A 70 20.19 3.24 -1.07
N THR A 71 19.77 2.67 0.06
CA THR A 71 19.56 3.39 1.31
C THR A 71 20.54 2.93 2.37
N GLU A 72 20.94 3.86 3.25
CA GLU A 72 21.73 3.53 4.43
C GLU A 72 20.86 2.87 5.51
N PRO A 73 21.43 2.08 6.44
CA PRO A 73 20.71 1.62 7.62
C PRO A 73 20.01 2.78 8.35
N GLY A 74 18.80 2.55 8.86
CA GLY A 74 17.97 3.58 9.50
C GLY A 74 17.14 4.44 8.53
N THR A 75 17.18 4.17 7.23
CA THR A 75 16.50 5.01 6.21
C THR A 75 15.10 4.51 5.88
N VAL A 76 14.12 5.42 5.88
CA VAL A 76 12.80 5.23 5.27
C VAL A 76 12.69 6.13 4.05
N ALA A 77 12.60 5.52 2.87
CA ALA A 77 12.42 6.25 1.60
C ALA A 77 11.27 5.67 0.79
N PHE A 78 10.38 6.55 0.30
CA PHE A 78 9.20 6.18 -0.47
C PHE A 78 9.50 6.27 -1.97
N PRO A 79 9.48 5.13 -2.70
CA PRO A 79 9.42 5.15 -4.15
C PRO A 79 7.97 5.41 -4.58
N LEU A 80 7.74 6.53 -5.25
CA LEU A 80 6.44 6.96 -5.75
C LEU A 80 6.43 6.94 -7.26
N TRP A 81 5.44 6.25 -7.83
CA TRP A 81 5.28 6.13 -9.27
C TRP A 81 4.23 7.13 -9.77
N PRO A 82 4.64 8.28 -10.32
CA PRO A 82 3.73 9.28 -10.86
C PRO A 82 2.95 8.73 -12.05
N HIS A 83 1.77 9.32 -12.30
CA HIS A 83 0.96 9.00 -13.47
C HIS A 83 1.69 9.31 -14.79
N ALA A 84 1.41 8.61 -15.88
CA ALA A 84 2.11 8.79 -17.16
C ALA A 84 2.01 10.22 -17.72
N SER A 85 0.95 10.98 -17.37
CA SER A 85 0.78 12.39 -17.73
C SER A 85 1.85 13.31 -17.12
N VAL A 86 2.50 12.90 -16.03
CA VAL A 86 3.61 13.63 -15.40
C VAL A 86 4.85 13.67 -16.30
N GLY A 87 5.01 12.68 -17.19
CA GLY A 87 6.07 12.66 -18.20
C GLY A 87 5.99 13.78 -19.25
N ALA A 88 4.89 14.55 -19.26
CA ALA A 88 4.69 15.71 -20.13
C ALA A 88 5.31 17.02 -19.59
N TRP A 89 5.92 17.01 -18.39
CA TRP A 89 6.43 18.23 -17.73
C TRP A 89 7.83 18.66 -18.19
N GLY A 90 8.41 17.99 -19.19
CA GLY A 90 9.74 18.34 -19.71
C GLY A 90 10.89 18.09 -18.73
N LEU A 91 10.66 17.35 -17.63
CA LEU A 91 11.69 16.94 -16.67
C LEU A 91 12.42 15.69 -17.18
N SER A 92 13.32 15.89 -18.16
CA SER A 92 14.15 14.83 -18.74
C SER A 92 15.41 14.52 -17.92
N GLU A 93 15.71 15.31 -16.89
CA GLU A 93 16.95 15.22 -16.09
C GLU A 93 16.68 14.77 -14.66
N LEU A 94 17.65 14.05 -14.07
CA LEU A 94 17.67 13.73 -12.64
C LEU A 94 17.66 15.04 -11.83
N THR A 95 16.58 15.28 -11.09
CA THR A 95 16.36 16.57 -10.41
C THR A 95 16.12 16.36 -8.92
N ARG A 96 16.95 16.97 -8.07
CA ARG A 96 16.75 17.01 -6.62
C ARG A 96 15.82 18.17 -6.23
N PHE A 97 14.98 17.95 -5.21
CA PHE A 97 14.12 18.97 -4.62
C PHE A 97 13.92 18.71 -3.13
N ASP A 98 13.54 19.76 -2.39
CA ASP A 98 13.21 19.66 -0.97
C ASP A 98 11.70 19.45 -0.82
N VAL A 99 11.30 18.54 0.08
CA VAL A 99 9.90 18.28 0.41
C VAL A 99 9.49 19.12 1.62
N PRO A 100 8.52 20.04 1.48
CA PRO A 100 8.04 20.81 2.62
C PRO A 100 7.38 19.91 3.66
N SER A 101 7.51 20.25 4.94
CA SER A 101 7.04 19.42 6.07
C SER A 101 5.55 19.05 6.00
N GLY A 102 4.70 19.93 5.45
CA GLY A 102 3.26 19.66 5.28
C GLY A 102 2.91 18.58 4.25
N TRP A 103 3.86 18.17 3.40
CA TRP A 103 3.60 17.21 2.31
C TRP A 103 3.83 15.75 2.70
N GLN A 104 4.42 15.46 3.86
CA GLN A 104 4.84 14.10 4.22
C GLN A 104 3.67 13.11 4.22
N ASP A 105 2.57 13.45 4.87
CA ASP A 105 1.41 12.55 4.95
C ASP A 105 0.73 12.37 3.59
N TRP A 106 0.75 13.39 2.75
CA TRP A 106 0.30 13.31 1.35
C TRP A 106 1.17 12.34 0.55
N LEU A 107 2.50 12.40 0.69
CA LEU A 107 3.41 11.47 0.01
C LEU A 107 3.22 10.02 0.50
N ILE A 108 3.02 9.81 1.80
CA ILE A 108 2.70 8.49 2.36
C ILE A 108 1.37 7.97 1.79
N GLN A 109 0.34 8.83 1.70
CA GLN A 109 -0.95 8.44 1.15
C GLN A 109 -0.87 8.18 -0.36
N LEU A 110 -0.07 8.94 -1.11
CA LEU A 110 0.17 8.68 -2.54
C LEU A 110 0.84 7.32 -2.76
N PHE A 111 1.79 6.92 -1.90
CA PHE A 111 2.33 5.56 -1.91
C PHE A 111 1.24 4.54 -1.62
N ASN A 112 0.41 4.77 -0.60
CA ASN A 112 -0.67 3.87 -0.22
C ASN A 112 -1.65 3.60 -1.37
N LEU A 113 -2.00 4.64 -2.14
CA LEU A 113 -2.89 4.52 -3.31
C LEU A 113 -2.28 3.72 -4.47
N GLN A 114 -0.95 3.60 -4.53
CA GLN A 114 -0.27 2.74 -5.51
C GLN A 114 -0.38 1.25 -5.14
N VAL A 115 -0.55 0.95 -3.85
CA VAL A 115 -0.47 -0.41 -3.31
C VAL A 115 -1.79 -0.93 -2.77
N THR A 116 -2.77 -0.05 -2.56
CA THR A 116 -4.10 -0.37 -2.04
C THR A 116 -5.19 0.22 -2.94
N PRO A 117 -6.16 -0.57 -3.42
CA PRO A 117 -7.17 -0.12 -4.38
C PRO A 117 -8.31 0.65 -3.68
N PHE A 118 -8.00 1.81 -3.10
CA PHE A 118 -9.00 2.70 -2.53
C PHE A 118 -9.83 3.36 -3.63
N SER A 119 -11.15 3.32 -3.47
CA SER A 119 -12.11 4.11 -4.24
C SER A 119 -12.45 5.41 -3.49
N GLY A 120 -12.31 6.56 -4.15
CA GLY A 120 -12.58 7.88 -3.58
C GLY A 120 -12.40 9.02 -4.61
N ARG A 121 -13.17 10.11 -4.47
CA ARG A 121 -13.32 11.20 -5.46
C ARG A 121 -12.19 12.26 -5.50
N GLY A 122 -11.09 12.12 -4.75
CA GLY A 122 -10.22 13.27 -4.44
C GLY A 122 -8.72 13.14 -4.69
N TYR A 123 -8.21 12.02 -5.19
CA TYR A 123 -6.76 11.83 -5.30
C TYR A 123 -6.28 11.96 -6.74
N SER A 124 -6.17 13.22 -7.18
CA SER A 124 -5.63 13.56 -8.49
C SER A 124 -4.10 13.48 -8.52
N PRO A 125 -3.49 12.81 -9.51
CA PRO A 125 -2.05 12.85 -9.76
C PRO A 125 -1.49 14.27 -9.89
N GLU A 126 -2.33 15.24 -10.28
CA GLU A 126 -2.00 16.66 -10.39
C GLU A 126 -1.50 17.29 -9.06
N VAL A 127 -1.77 16.70 -7.90
CA VAL A 127 -1.20 17.19 -6.63
C VAL A 127 0.35 17.10 -6.62
N ILE A 128 0.93 16.12 -7.32
CA ILE A 128 2.39 16.01 -7.48
C ILE A 128 2.92 17.14 -8.40
N GLU A 129 2.09 17.71 -9.30
CA GLU A 129 2.47 18.88 -10.13
C GLU A 129 2.88 20.03 -9.25
N GLU A 130 2.08 20.31 -8.22
CA GLU A 130 2.30 21.45 -7.34
C GLU A 130 3.58 21.31 -6.50
N LEU A 131 3.94 20.09 -6.08
CA LEU A 131 5.19 19.82 -5.37
C LEU A 131 6.43 19.95 -6.28
N LEU A 132 6.32 19.55 -7.55
CA LEU A 132 7.41 19.62 -8.52
C LEU A 132 7.46 20.95 -9.30
N ARG A 133 6.49 21.85 -9.08
CA ARG A 133 6.40 23.15 -9.74
C ARG A 133 7.57 24.05 -9.34
N ARG A 134 8.40 24.44 -10.31
CA ARG A 134 9.41 25.49 -10.13
C ARG A 134 8.70 26.80 -9.71
N PRO A 135 9.14 27.52 -8.67
CA PRO A 135 8.52 28.79 -8.30
C PRO A 135 8.66 29.82 -9.44
N GLY A 136 7.58 30.06 -10.19
CA GLY A 136 7.51 31.06 -11.27
C GLY A 136 6.91 30.61 -12.61
N SER A 137 6.55 29.35 -12.82
CA SER A 137 5.76 28.98 -14.01
C SER A 137 4.27 29.28 -13.79
N ARG A 138 3.69 30.12 -14.64
CA ARG A 138 2.25 30.45 -14.67
C ARG A 138 1.50 29.33 -15.39
N SER A 139 0.43 28.79 -14.80
CA SER A 139 -0.49 27.88 -15.51
C SER A 139 -1.30 28.64 -16.57
N PRO A 140 -1.57 28.09 -17.77
CA PRO A 140 -2.60 28.65 -18.63
C PRO A 140 -3.95 28.49 -17.91
N ALA A 141 -4.74 29.56 -17.85
CA ALA A 141 -6.03 29.57 -17.16
C ALA A 141 -6.96 28.46 -17.68
N PRO A 142 -7.90 27.95 -16.85
CA PRO A 142 -8.88 26.97 -17.29
C PRO A 142 -9.74 27.60 -18.38
N VAL A 143 -9.77 27.02 -19.57
CA VAL A 143 -10.71 27.41 -20.61
C VAL A 143 -12.09 26.91 -20.17
N GLU A 144 -12.97 27.82 -19.76
CA GLU A 144 -14.41 27.54 -19.67
C GLU A 144 -14.92 27.24 -21.08
N VAL A 145 -15.08 25.96 -21.40
CA VAL A 145 -15.69 25.53 -22.65
C VAL A 145 -17.21 25.69 -22.50
N GLY A 146 -17.70 26.80 -23.06
CA GLY A 146 -19.12 27.02 -23.32
C GLY A 146 -19.72 25.86 -24.10
N ARG A 147 -20.94 25.49 -23.71
CA ARG A 147 -21.78 24.50 -24.39
C ARG A 147 -21.98 24.90 -25.86
N ASN A 148 -21.83 23.89 -26.72
CA ASN A 148 -22.22 23.78 -28.14
C ASN A 148 -21.13 24.12 -29.18
N SER A 149 -20.49 23.08 -29.72
CA SER A 149 -20.72 22.64 -31.11
C SER A 149 -19.89 21.39 -31.42
N SER A 150 -20.59 20.34 -31.87
CA SER A 150 -20.13 19.12 -32.55
C SER A 150 -18.68 19.11 -33.10
N SER A 151 -17.77 18.51 -32.34
CA SER A 151 -16.57 17.85 -32.86
C SER A 151 -16.64 16.39 -32.43
N GLU A 152 -16.78 15.46 -33.37
CA GLU A 152 -16.64 14.02 -33.09
C GLU A 152 -15.17 13.72 -32.71
N GLY A 153 -14.83 14.02 -31.45
CA GLY A 153 -13.58 13.59 -30.85
C GLY A 153 -13.58 12.08 -30.66
N PHE A 154 -12.41 11.46 -30.73
CA PHE A 154 -12.24 10.04 -30.40
C PHE A 154 -12.79 9.77 -28.99
N ALA A 155 -13.97 9.15 -28.92
CA ALA A 155 -14.55 8.73 -27.66
C ALA A 155 -13.76 7.52 -27.14
N SER A 156 -13.22 7.63 -25.92
CA SER A 156 -12.62 6.49 -25.22
C SER A 156 -13.61 5.32 -25.15
N PRO A 157 -13.15 4.07 -25.27
CA PRO A 157 -14.04 2.91 -25.22
C PRO A 157 -14.80 2.90 -23.90
N ALA A 158 -16.06 2.47 -23.92
CA ALA A 158 -16.89 2.38 -22.72
C ALA A 158 -16.20 1.52 -21.66
N MET A 159 -16.26 1.96 -20.40
CA MET A 159 -15.65 1.23 -19.29
C MET A 159 -16.43 -0.07 -19.01
N PRO A 160 -15.75 -1.21 -18.84
CA PRO A 160 -16.42 -2.40 -18.33
C PRO A 160 -16.93 -2.15 -16.90
N ARG A 161 -18.03 -2.80 -16.55
CA ARG A 161 -18.74 -2.60 -15.28
C ARG A 161 -18.32 -3.65 -14.26
N ALA A 162 -18.10 -4.88 -14.71
CA ALA A 162 -17.59 -5.98 -13.92
C ALA A 162 -16.24 -5.62 -13.31
N ARG A 163 -16.12 -5.81 -12.01
CA ARG A 163 -15.02 -5.27 -11.20
C ARG A 163 -13.63 -5.67 -11.69
N GLY A 164 -13.41 -6.95 -12.02
CA GLY A 164 -12.12 -7.44 -12.52
C GLY A 164 -11.75 -6.79 -13.86
N ALA A 165 -12.70 -6.75 -14.80
CA ALA A 165 -12.50 -6.10 -16.09
C ALA A 165 -12.31 -4.58 -15.95
N ARG A 166 -13.03 -3.94 -15.02
CA ARG A 166 -12.89 -2.51 -14.72
C ARG A 166 -11.53 -2.16 -14.13
N ALA A 167 -11.02 -2.96 -13.20
CA ALA A 167 -9.68 -2.77 -12.65
C ALA A 167 -8.60 -2.89 -13.74
N VAL A 168 -8.70 -3.90 -14.62
CA VAL A 168 -7.83 -4.03 -15.79
C VAL A 168 -7.94 -2.81 -16.72
N ALA A 169 -9.15 -2.34 -16.97
CA ALA A 169 -9.40 -1.17 -17.82
C ALA A 169 -8.80 0.12 -17.23
N GLU A 170 -8.99 0.35 -15.93
CA GLU A 170 -8.43 1.51 -15.22
C GLU A 170 -6.89 1.46 -15.23
N GLU A 171 -6.29 0.28 -15.07
CA GLU A 171 -4.83 0.12 -15.13
C GLU A 171 -4.28 0.30 -16.56
N LEU A 172 -4.98 -0.19 -17.59
CA LEU A 172 -4.61 0.04 -18.99
C LEU A 172 -4.83 1.47 -19.47
N ILE A 173 -5.77 2.21 -18.88
CA ILE A 173 -5.93 3.66 -19.12
C ILE A 173 -4.80 4.44 -18.47
N ARG A 174 -4.40 4.02 -17.26
CA ARG A 174 -3.28 4.59 -16.52
C ARG A 174 -1.95 4.32 -17.22
N ASP A 175 -1.76 3.10 -17.72
CA ASP A 175 -0.55 2.65 -18.40
C ASP A 175 -0.91 1.78 -19.64
N PRO A 176 -1.11 2.43 -20.81
CA PRO A 176 -1.41 1.73 -22.05
C PRO A 176 -0.26 0.86 -22.55
N ALA A 177 0.97 1.06 -22.06
CA ALA A 177 2.13 0.31 -22.49
C ALA A 177 2.17 -1.10 -21.92
N LEU A 178 1.48 -1.38 -20.81
CA LEU A 178 1.46 -2.68 -20.16
C LEU A 178 1.16 -3.80 -21.17
N ASP A 179 2.15 -4.67 -21.36
CA ASP A 179 2.11 -5.75 -22.34
C ASP A 179 1.77 -7.12 -21.76
N LEU A 180 0.78 -7.14 -20.87
CA LEU A 180 0.34 -8.38 -20.24
C LEU A 180 -0.69 -9.11 -21.10
N THR A 181 -0.59 -10.42 -21.15
CA THR A 181 -1.63 -11.27 -21.72
C THR A 181 -2.88 -11.22 -20.84
N VAL A 182 -4.04 -11.56 -21.41
CA VAL A 182 -5.28 -11.62 -20.62
C VAL A 182 -5.23 -12.67 -19.52
N GLU A 183 -4.42 -13.71 -19.68
CA GLU A 183 -4.11 -14.71 -18.64
C GLU A 183 -3.32 -14.08 -17.48
N GLN A 184 -2.33 -13.24 -17.78
CA GLN A 184 -1.57 -12.51 -16.76
C GLN A 184 -2.42 -11.44 -16.06
N TRP A 185 -3.28 -10.74 -16.81
CA TRP A 185 -4.26 -9.83 -16.23
C TRP A 185 -5.26 -10.54 -15.33
N ALA A 186 -5.74 -11.71 -15.75
CA ALA A 186 -6.61 -12.56 -14.96
C ALA A 186 -5.95 -12.93 -13.63
N SER A 187 -4.66 -13.33 -13.64
CA SER A 187 -3.91 -13.56 -12.41
C SER A 187 -3.80 -12.32 -11.52
N ARG A 188 -3.57 -11.13 -12.10
CA ARG A 188 -3.43 -9.87 -11.33
C ARG A 188 -4.73 -9.38 -10.67
N VAL A 189 -5.87 -9.58 -11.33
CA VAL A 189 -7.18 -9.16 -10.81
C VAL A 189 -7.97 -10.32 -10.18
N LEU A 190 -7.27 -11.42 -9.88
CA LEU A 190 -7.81 -12.62 -9.22
C LEU A 190 -9.06 -13.17 -9.93
N SER A 191 -9.01 -13.24 -11.26
CA SER A 191 -10.07 -13.70 -12.15
C SER A 191 -9.55 -14.79 -13.10
N SER A 192 -10.43 -15.37 -13.94
CA SER A 192 -10.00 -16.24 -15.04
C SER A 192 -9.96 -15.47 -16.36
N ALA A 193 -9.07 -15.86 -17.29
CA ALA A 193 -9.00 -15.25 -18.63
C ALA A 193 -10.33 -15.35 -19.38
N ARG A 194 -11.07 -16.45 -19.20
CA ARG A 194 -12.41 -16.66 -19.75
C ARG A 194 -13.41 -15.65 -19.19
N THR A 195 -13.39 -15.44 -17.87
CA THR A 195 -14.24 -14.47 -17.18
C THR A 195 -13.95 -13.05 -17.68
N LEU A 196 -12.68 -12.64 -17.72
CA LEU A 196 -12.30 -11.32 -18.23
C LEU A 196 -12.73 -11.10 -19.68
N ARG A 197 -12.47 -12.05 -20.57
CA ARG A 197 -12.89 -11.94 -21.99
C ARG A 197 -14.40 -11.79 -22.13
N ARG A 198 -15.16 -12.56 -21.35
CA ARG A 198 -16.63 -12.48 -21.32
C ARG A 198 -17.09 -11.12 -20.80
N ASP A 199 -16.50 -10.64 -19.71
CA ASP A 199 -16.95 -9.43 -19.02
C ASP A 199 -16.67 -8.16 -19.83
N PHE A 200 -15.50 -8.07 -20.49
CA PHE A 200 -15.23 -7.00 -21.47
C PHE A 200 -16.24 -7.00 -22.61
N LEU A 201 -16.53 -8.18 -23.18
CA LEU A 201 -17.46 -8.29 -24.29
C LEU A 201 -18.90 -7.95 -23.88
N ALA A 202 -19.35 -8.44 -22.72
CA ALA A 202 -20.69 -8.23 -22.22
C ALA A 202 -20.94 -6.76 -21.83
N ASP A 203 -19.95 -6.10 -21.21
CA ASP A 203 -20.15 -4.76 -20.67
C ASP A 203 -19.88 -3.64 -21.68
N THR A 204 -18.94 -3.84 -22.59
CA THR A 204 -18.47 -2.80 -23.52
C THR A 204 -18.77 -3.13 -24.98
N GLY A 205 -19.26 -4.34 -25.28
CA GLY A 205 -19.44 -4.83 -26.64
C GLY A 205 -18.12 -5.10 -27.39
N LEU A 206 -16.98 -5.10 -26.70
CA LEU A 206 -15.65 -5.25 -27.30
C LEU A 206 -14.88 -6.39 -26.64
N THR A 207 -14.11 -7.13 -27.44
CA THR A 207 -13.14 -8.08 -26.87
C THR A 207 -12.05 -7.31 -26.12
N PHE A 208 -11.43 -7.95 -25.12
CA PHE A 208 -10.32 -7.37 -24.35
C PHE A 208 -9.22 -6.75 -25.24
N GLU A 209 -8.75 -7.49 -26.25
CA GLU A 209 -7.70 -7.00 -27.15
C GLU A 209 -8.16 -5.79 -27.98
N ARG A 210 -9.42 -5.78 -28.41
CA ARG A 210 -9.97 -4.64 -29.16
C ARG A 210 -10.15 -3.42 -28.26
N TRP A 211 -10.62 -3.62 -27.04
CA TRP A 211 -10.77 -2.56 -26.04
C TRP A 211 -9.41 -1.94 -25.70
N ARG A 212 -8.41 -2.78 -25.42
CA ARG A 212 -7.03 -2.38 -25.15
C ARG A 212 -6.40 -1.65 -26.31
N LEU A 213 -6.60 -2.11 -27.54
CA LEU A 213 -6.14 -1.43 -28.74
C LEU A 213 -6.72 -0.01 -28.85
N LEU A 214 -8.02 0.17 -28.58
CA LEU A 214 -8.64 1.49 -28.57
C LEU A 214 -8.11 2.39 -27.46
N CYS A 215 -7.83 1.82 -26.28
CA CYS A 215 -7.17 2.55 -25.19
C CYS A 215 -5.77 3.06 -25.63
N ARG A 216 -4.95 2.17 -26.21
CA ARG A 216 -3.61 2.50 -26.73
C ARG A 216 -3.66 3.55 -27.82
N LEU A 217 -4.60 3.45 -28.77
CA LEU A 217 -4.77 4.44 -29.85
C LEU A 217 -5.26 5.80 -29.32
N GLY A 218 -6.15 5.80 -28.32
CA GLY A 218 -6.59 7.03 -27.65
C GLY A 218 -5.45 7.74 -26.91
N ALA A 219 -4.58 6.98 -26.25
CA ALA A 219 -3.36 7.52 -25.66
C ALA A 219 -2.38 8.03 -26.72
N ALA A 220 -2.23 7.31 -27.84
CA ALA A 220 -1.34 7.70 -28.93
C ALA A 220 -1.76 9.06 -29.53
N VAL A 221 -3.06 9.30 -29.70
CA VAL A 221 -3.62 10.60 -30.11
C VAL A 221 -3.15 11.73 -29.18
N LYS A 222 -3.18 11.51 -27.86
CA LYS A 222 -2.74 12.51 -26.87
C LYS A 222 -1.24 12.79 -26.96
N PHE A 223 -0.41 11.76 -27.11
CA PHE A 223 1.03 11.92 -27.27
C PHE A 223 1.42 12.58 -28.61
N LEU A 224 0.72 12.26 -29.70
CA LEU A 224 0.94 12.91 -31.00
C LEU A 224 0.55 14.40 -30.95
N ALA A 225 -0.57 14.73 -30.30
CA ALA A 225 -0.97 16.12 -30.08
C ALA A 225 0.03 16.91 -29.22
N ALA A 226 0.77 16.22 -28.35
CA ALA A 226 1.83 16.79 -27.53
C ALA A 226 3.20 16.84 -28.24
N GLY A 227 3.29 16.44 -29.52
CA GLY A 227 4.49 16.58 -30.34
C GLY A 227 5.56 15.50 -30.14
N TYR A 228 5.24 14.37 -29.51
CA TYR A 228 6.18 13.26 -29.36
C TYR A 228 6.50 12.60 -30.71
N ASP A 229 7.74 12.11 -30.85
CA ASP A 229 8.15 11.37 -32.04
C ASP A 229 7.44 10.01 -32.14
N MET A 230 7.23 9.54 -33.38
CA MET A 230 6.51 8.31 -33.67
C MET A 230 7.05 7.06 -33.00
N ASP A 231 8.37 6.93 -32.88
CA ASP A 231 9.00 5.79 -32.21
C ASP A 231 8.79 5.89 -30.69
N GLN A 232 8.80 7.10 -30.14
CA GLN A 232 8.49 7.37 -28.72
C GLN A 232 7.02 7.10 -28.38
N VAL A 233 6.09 7.46 -29.27
CA VAL A 233 4.66 7.19 -29.12
C VAL A 233 4.40 5.69 -29.15
N ALA A 234 5.00 4.97 -30.10
CA ALA A 234 4.84 3.52 -30.21
C ALA A 234 5.26 2.80 -28.92
N ALA A 235 6.43 3.16 -28.36
CA ALA A 235 6.89 2.61 -27.09
C ALA A 235 5.93 2.95 -25.93
N ARG A 236 5.51 4.22 -25.80
CA ARG A 236 4.65 4.72 -24.69
C ARG A 236 3.24 4.16 -24.69
N VAL A 237 2.77 3.64 -25.82
CA VAL A 237 1.44 3.02 -25.93
C VAL A 237 1.51 1.51 -26.16
N GLY A 238 2.69 0.90 -25.98
CA GLY A 238 2.86 -0.55 -25.96
C GLY A 238 2.80 -1.23 -27.33
N PHE A 239 3.23 -0.54 -28.39
CA PHE A 239 3.44 -1.15 -29.71
C PHE A 239 4.92 -1.53 -29.88
N ALA A 240 5.15 -2.77 -30.32
CA ALA A 240 6.51 -3.30 -30.56
C ALA A 240 7.28 -2.56 -31.67
N SER A 241 6.59 -1.84 -32.56
CA SER A 241 7.24 -1.01 -33.58
C SER A 241 6.34 0.12 -34.05
N ARG A 242 6.95 1.20 -34.55
CA ARG A 242 6.28 2.29 -35.27
C ARG A 242 5.42 1.82 -36.44
N ASN A 243 5.88 0.81 -37.18
CA ASN A 243 5.10 0.21 -38.27
C ASN A 243 3.83 -0.49 -37.75
N GLY A 244 3.91 -1.14 -36.58
CA GLY A 244 2.77 -1.73 -35.89
C GLY A 244 1.73 -0.67 -35.46
N LEU A 245 2.19 0.42 -34.83
CA LEU A 245 1.33 1.55 -34.47
C LEU A 245 0.68 2.18 -35.71
N THR A 246 1.48 2.44 -36.76
CA THR A 246 1.00 3.09 -38.00
C THR A 246 -0.09 2.28 -38.67
N ARG A 247 0.06 0.94 -38.74
CA ARG A 247 -0.95 0.04 -39.30
C ARG A 247 -2.25 0.05 -38.49
N ALA A 248 -2.14 -0.03 -37.16
CA ALA A 248 -3.29 -0.01 -36.26
C ALA A 248 -4.03 1.34 -36.27
N PHE A 249 -3.29 2.44 -36.35
CA PHE A 249 -3.83 3.79 -36.38
C PHE A 249 -4.53 4.07 -37.71
N LYS A 250 -3.89 3.74 -38.84
CA LYS A 250 -4.50 3.87 -40.18
C LYS A 250 -5.75 3.00 -40.32
N GLY A 251 -5.72 1.78 -39.78
CA GLY A 251 -6.89 0.90 -39.77
C GLY A 251 -8.07 1.41 -38.93
N ARG A 252 -7.87 2.37 -38.02
CA ARG A 252 -8.93 2.93 -37.15
C ARG A 252 -9.39 4.33 -37.55
N PHE A 253 -8.48 5.16 -38.03
CA PHE A 253 -8.72 6.58 -38.30
C PHE A 253 -8.66 6.93 -39.79
N GLY A 254 -8.28 5.99 -40.68
CA GLY A 254 -8.11 6.23 -42.11
C GLY A 254 -6.85 7.03 -42.47
N LEU A 255 -6.34 7.83 -41.52
CA LEU A 255 -5.13 8.63 -41.63
C LEU A 255 -3.93 7.97 -40.96
N THR A 256 -2.73 8.28 -41.44
CA THR A 256 -1.51 7.96 -40.70
C THR A 256 -1.36 8.88 -39.48
N PRO A 257 -0.69 8.43 -38.41
CA PRO A 257 -0.37 9.25 -37.24
C PRO A 257 0.27 10.61 -37.57
N HIS A 258 1.12 10.66 -38.60
CA HIS A 258 1.81 11.87 -39.06
C HIS A 258 0.85 12.87 -39.74
N GLU A 259 -0.08 12.38 -40.57
CA GLU A 259 -1.11 13.21 -41.20
C GLU A 259 -2.06 13.79 -40.14
N PHE A 260 -2.44 12.98 -39.16
CA PHE A 260 -3.27 13.38 -38.02
C PHE A 260 -2.59 14.44 -37.13
N GLY A 261 -1.29 14.27 -36.84
CA GLY A 261 -0.50 15.25 -36.08
C GLY A 261 -0.30 16.58 -36.83
N ARG A 262 -0.20 16.54 -38.17
CA ARG A 262 -0.09 17.72 -39.02
C ARG A 262 -1.39 18.52 -39.09
N GLU A 263 -2.54 17.86 -39.10
CA GLU A 263 -3.86 18.52 -38.99
C GLU A 263 -4.06 19.21 -37.62
N LEU A 264 -3.56 18.60 -36.54
CA LEU A 264 -3.56 19.20 -35.20
C LEU A 264 -2.61 20.41 -35.11
N SER A 265 -1.43 20.30 -35.71
CA SER A 265 -0.38 21.34 -35.71
C SER A 265 -0.68 22.52 -36.64
N ALA A 266 -1.56 22.35 -37.63
CA ALA A 266 -2.00 23.42 -38.53
C ALA A 266 -2.95 24.43 -37.87
N ARG A 267 -3.25 24.27 -36.57
CA ARG A 267 -3.97 25.26 -35.75
C ARG A 267 -2.98 26.29 -35.17
N PRO A 268 -3.19 27.62 -35.30
CA PRO A 268 -2.14 28.60 -35.03
C PRO A 268 -1.73 28.69 -33.54
N GLY A 269 -0.43 28.63 -33.21
CA GLY A 269 0.09 29.02 -31.88
C GLY A 269 1.49 28.60 -31.39
N ALA A 270 2.33 27.83 -32.10
CA ALA A 270 3.46 27.09 -31.47
C ALA A 270 4.89 27.29 -32.06
N GLY A 271 5.30 28.49 -32.49
CA GLY A 271 6.55 28.68 -33.26
C GLY A 271 7.80 29.25 -32.55
N GLY A 272 7.82 29.57 -31.25
CA GLY A 272 8.80 30.53 -30.68
C GLY A 272 9.85 30.05 -29.66
N LEU A 273 10.04 28.75 -29.42
CA LEU A 273 10.63 28.26 -28.15
C LEU A 273 12.16 28.04 -28.11
N THR A 274 12.88 28.01 -29.24
CA THR A 274 14.28 27.55 -29.26
C THR A 274 15.34 28.60 -28.89
N GLN A 275 15.09 29.91 -29.09
CA GLN A 275 16.12 30.94 -28.88
C GLN A 275 16.15 31.56 -27.47
N ARG A 276 15.02 31.54 -26.73
CA ARG A 276 14.93 32.04 -25.34
C ARG A 276 15.55 31.09 -24.30
N ALA A 277 15.68 29.80 -24.64
CA ALA A 277 16.24 28.76 -23.76
C ALA A 277 17.77 28.91 -23.52
N ALA A 278 18.47 29.64 -24.40
CA ALA A 278 19.90 29.93 -24.22
C ALA A 278 20.15 31.10 -23.27
N ALA A 279 19.34 32.16 -23.34
CA ALA A 279 19.48 33.36 -22.49
C ALA A 279 19.03 33.14 -21.03
N ALA A 280 18.10 32.20 -20.79
CA ALA A 280 17.56 31.93 -19.46
C ALA A 280 18.56 31.26 -18.48
N ARG A 281 19.63 30.63 -18.98
CA ARG A 281 20.61 29.92 -18.13
C ARG A 281 21.47 30.86 -17.29
N GLN A 282 21.86 32.02 -17.84
CA GLN A 282 22.67 33.01 -17.11
C GLN A 282 21.87 33.82 -16.07
N THR A 283 20.56 33.93 -16.24
CA THR A 283 19.68 34.68 -15.29
C THR A 283 19.20 33.79 -14.13
N GLY A 284 19.13 32.46 -14.35
CA GLY A 284 18.66 31.49 -13.37
C GLY A 284 19.55 31.33 -12.13
N ASP A 285 20.87 31.46 -12.29
CA ASP A 285 21.82 31.33 -11.17
C ASP A 285 21.76 32.55 -10.23
N LEU A 286 21.44 33.74 -10.75
CA LEU A 286 21.27 34.96 -9.96
C LEU A 286 19.94 34.98 -9.18
N ILE A 287 18.87 34.41 -9.74
CA ILE A 287 17.56 34.28 -9.08
C ILE A 287 17.59 33.24 -7.95
N ARG A 288 18.47 32.22 -8.06
CA ARG A 288 18.65 31.16 -7.05
C ARG A 288 19.18 31.68 -5.72
N MET A 289 19.98 32.76 -5.73
CA MET A 289 20.48 33.41 -4.50
C MET A 289 19.42 34.29 -3.80
N MET A 290 18.40 34.77 -4.51
CA MET A 290 17.48 35.80 -4.00
C MET A 290 16.15 35.27 -3.44
N ARG A 291 15.82 33.99 -3.65
CA ARG A 291 14.44 33.49 -3.48
C ARG A 291 14.33 32.38 -2.44
N LYS A 292 14.43 32.76 -1.17
CA LYS A 292 14.20 31.91 0.02
C LYS A 292 12.75 31.98 0.55
N MET A 293 11.80 32.49 -0.22
CA MET A 293 10.40 32.67 0.18
C MET A 293 9.46 32.20 -0.95
N ASP A 294 8.38 31.51 -0.56
CA ASP A 294 7.30 30.89 -1.36
C ASP A 294 7.49 29.41 -1.78
N ALA A 295 7.39 28.50 -0.81
CA ALA A 295 7.15 27.07 -1.05
C ALA A 295 5.64 26.79 -1.20
N PRO A 296 5.21 25.82 -2.03
CA PRO A 296 3.79 25.48 -2.22
C PRO A 296 3.16 24.93 -0.93
N ALA A 297 1.99 25.47 -0.56
CA ALA A 297 1.21 24.97 0.57
C ALA A 297 0.73 23.53 0.27
N ALA A 298 0.78 22.65 1.27
CA ALA A 298 0.24 21.30 1.14
C ALA A 298 -1.27 21.35 0.86
N PRO A 299 -1.84 20.41 0.07
CA PRO A 299 -3.28 20.37 -0.14
C PRO A 299 -4.05 20.18 1.17
N GLU A 300 -5.32 20.57 1.16
CA GLU A 300 -6.25 20.42 2.29
C GLU A 300 -6.37 18.96 2.77
N MET A 301 -7.01 18.76 3.93
CA MET A 301 -7.07 17.49 4.67
C MET A 301 -7.24 16.25 3.78
N LEU A 302 -6.56 15.14 4.11
CA LEU A 302 -6.65 13.90 3.34
C LEU A 302 -8.12 13.41 3.31
N PRO A 303 -8.75 13.22 2.14
CA PRO A 303 -10.15 12.84 2.09
C PRO A 303 -10.36 11.40 2.56
N ALA A 304 -11.56 11.12 3.08
CA ALA A 304 -11.97 9.76 3.39
C ALA A 304 -11.92 8.86 2.15
N ALA A 305 -11.62 7.57 2.35
CA ALA A 305 -11.46 6.61 1.27
C ALA A 305 -11.85 5.21 1.73
N SER A 306 -12.33 4.35 0.83
CA SER A 306 -12.60 2.95 1.16
C SER A 306 -12.28 2.02 0.01
N THR A 307 -11.88 0.79 0.30
CA THR A 307 -11.78 -0.25 -0.73
C THR A 307 -13.19 -0.73 -1.10
N PRO A 308 -13.43 -1.21 -2.33
CA PRO A 308 -14.61 -2.01 -2.59
C PRO A 308 -14.55 -3.34 -1.80
N SER A 309 -15.70 -3.95 -1.51
CA SER A 309 -15.76 -5.26 -0.83
C SER A 309 -14.98 -6.30 -1.60
N HIS A 310 -13.99 -6.96 -1.01
CA HIS A 310 -13.16 -8.00 -1.66
C HIS A 310 -12.76 -9.11 -0.70
N THR A 311 -12.29 -10.20 -1.29
CA THR A 311 -11.59 -11.27 -0.60
C THR A 311 -10.14 -11.30 -1.07
N ASN A 312 -9.22 -11.55 -0.14
CA ASN A 312 -7.83 -11.89 -0.47
C ASN A 312 -7.64 -13.40 -0.31
N ASP A 313 -6.92 -14.04 -1.22
CA ASP A 313 -6.50 -15.45 -1.15
C ASP A 313 -5.36 -15.68 -0.15
N ILE A 314 -4.70 -14.60 0.26
CA ILE A 314 -3.65 -14.52 1.27
C ILE A 314 -4.11 -13.73 2.48
N HIS A 315 -3.45 -13.96 3.61
CA HIS A 315 -3.68 -13.14 4.79
C HIS A 315 -3.09 -11.75 4.61
N VAL A 316 -3.74 -10.73 5.16
CA VAL A 316 -3.27 -9.34 5.08
C VAL A 316 -3.09 -8.76 6.47
N LEU A 317 -1.96 -8.11 6.69
CA LEU A 317 -1.75 -7.27 7.87
C LEU A 317 -1.85 -5.80 7.48
N SER A 318 -2.87 -5.10 8.00
CA SER A 318 -3.09 -3.67 7.72
C SER A 318 -2.89 -2.85 8.98
N TRP A 319 -2.15 -1.74 8.91
CA TRP A 319 -1.85 -0.88 10.05
C TRP A 319 -2.33 0.54 9.86
N MET A 320 -2.92 1.14 10.90
CA MET A 320 -3.32 2.55 10.92
C MET A 320 -2.14 3.42 11.35
N TYR A 321 -1.47 4.07 10.40
CA TYR A 321 -0.41 5.03 10.70
C TYR A 321 -0.95 6.32 11.34
N ARG A 322 -2.07 6.84 10.81
CA ARG A 322 -2.65 8.12 11.22
C ARG A 322 -4.17 8.05 11.25
N GLY A 323 -4.76 8.79 12.18
CA GLY A 323 -6.20 8.98 12.27
C GLY A 323 -6.95 7.71 12.67
N SER A 324 -8.08 7.48 12.02
CA SER A 324 -8.97 6.37 12.32
C SER A 324 -9.62 5.79 11.06
N GLY A 325 -10.16 4.59 11.19
CA GLY A 325 -10.79 3.87 10.12
C GLY A 325 -11.58 2.69 10.65
N TYR A 326 -12.08 1.89 9.74
CA TYR A 326 -12.80 0.68 10.05
C TYR A 326 -12.41 -0.42 9.09
N LEU A 327 -12.67 -1.65 9.52
CA LEU A 327 -12.56 -2.83 8.70
C LEU A 327 -13.84 -3.64 8.89
N ASP A 328 -14.63 -3.76 7.83
CA ASP A 328 -15.81 -4.62 7.84
C ASP A 328 -15.40 -5.99 7.34
N ILE A 329 -15.71 -7.04 8.10
CA ILE A 329 -15.46 -8.44 7.72
C ILE A 329 -16.75 -9.22 7.96
N GLY A 330 -17.41 -9.64 6.89
CA GLY A 330 -18.79 -10.12 6.96
C GLY A 330 -19.69 -9.07 7.62
N ASP A 331 -20.51 -9.49 8.60
CA ASP A 331 -21.45 -8.60 9.32
C ASP A 331 -20.79 -7.84 10.49
N GLN A 332 -19.48 -7.99 10.69
CA GLN A 332 -18.78 -7.39 11.82
C GLN A 332 -17.91 -6.23 11.40
N ARG A 333 -18.12 -5.07 12.05
CA ARG A 333 -17.25 -3.90 11.94
C ARG A 333 -16.19 -3.89 13.04
N TYR A 334 -14.95 -3.73 12.62
CA TYR A 334 -13.78 -3.57 13.47
C TYR A 334 -13.29 -2.12 13.38
N GLU A 335 -13.53 -1.33 14.42
CA GLU A 335 -12.99 0.03 14.51
C GLU A 335 -11.47 0.00 14.69
N ARG A 336 -10.78 0.96 14.06
CA ARG A 336 -9.32 1.03 14.04
C ARG A 336 -8.86 2.45 14.29
N GLU A 337 -7.96 2.61 15.26
CA GLU A 337 -7.31 3.87 15.58
C GLU A 337 -5.83 3.82 15.22
N ARG A 338 -5.16 4.97 15.27
CA ARG A 338 -3.71 5.09 15.15
C ARG A 338 -2.97 4.02 15.96
N GLY A 339 -2.00 3.37 15.32
CA GLY A 339 -1.19 2.31 15.89
C GLY A 339 -1.80 0.92 15.77
N VAL A 340 -3.10 0.79 15.45
CA VAL A 340 -3.76 -0.52 15.35
C VAL A 340 -3.40 -1.21 14.04
N ALA A 341 -2.68 -2.33 14.17
CA ALA A 341 -2.51 -3.32 13.13
C ALA A 341 -3.57 -4.41 13.26
N THR A 342 -4.23 -4.72 12.15
CA THR A 342 -5.30 -5.71 12.07
C THR A 342 -4.89 -6.81 11.11
N TRP A 343 -4.89 -8.04 11.62
CA TRP A 343 -4.80 -9.27 10.84
C TRP A 343 -6.14 -9.57 10.18
N ILE A 344 -6.11 -9.82 8.88
CA ILE A 344 -7.25 -10.15 8.04
C ILE A 344 -7.03 -11.56 7.49
N PRO A 345 -7.84 -12.55 7.90
CA PRO A 345 -7.70 -13.89 7.39
C PRO A 345 -7.95 -13.99 5.87
N ALA A 346 -7.21 -14.84 5.17
CA ALA A 346 -7.48 -15.19 3.78
C ALA A 346 -8.88 -15.79 3.64
N GLY A 347 -9.51 -15.59 2.48
CA GLY A 347 -10.85 -16.07 2.20
C GLY A 347 -11.98 -15.25 2.82
N MET A 348 -11.67 -14.28 3.68
CA MET A 348 -12.68 -13.41 4.30
C MET A 348 -13.00 -12.22 3.40
N GLU A 349 -14.27 -12.06 3.05
CA GLU A 349 -14.76 -10.84 2.40
C GLU A 349 -14.67 -9.65 3.37
N HIS A 350 -14.10 -8.55 2.91
CA HIS A 350 -13.88 -7.36 3.73
C HIS A 350 -13.83 -6.04 2.97
N VAL A 351 -14.07 -4.95 3.71
CA VAL A 351 -13.94 -3.56 3.28
C VAL A 351 -13.03 -2.83 4.27
N THR A 352 -11.96 -2.21 3.78
CA THR A 352 -11.15 -1.27 4.57
C THR A 352 -11.63 0.15 4.30
N GLY A 353 -12.06 0.86 5.33
CA GLY A 353 -12.44 2.27 5.27
C GLY A 353 -11.52 3.17 6.08
N LEU A 354 -11.18 4.32 5.51
CA LEU A 354 -10.43 5.41 6.13
C LEU A 354 -11.36 6.59 6.34
N ARG A 355 -11.30 7.18 7.53
CA ARG A 355 -11.94 8.47 7.80
C ARG A 355 -11.09 9.59 7.20
N GLU A 356 -11.65 10.78 7.17
CA GLU A 356 -10.89 11.97 6.79
C GLU A 356 -9.62 12.10 7.64
N ASN A 357 -8.57 12.66 7.04
CA ASN A 357 -7.27 12.87 7.65
C ASN A 357 -6.59 11.60 8.20
N SER A 358 -6.90 10.44 7.61
CA SER A 358 -6.44 9.13 8.08
C SER A 358 -5.66 8.37 7.01
N VAL A 359 -4.68 7.57 7.44
CA VAL A 359 -3.81 6.78 6.56
C VAL A 359 -3.64 5.38 7.16
N SER A 360 -3.91 4.37 6.36
CA SER A 360 -3.53 2.98 6.67
C SER A 360 -2.53 2.46 5.65
N LEU A 361 -1.52 1.70 6.10
CA LEU A 361 -0.59 1.02 5.21
C LEU A 361 -0.71 -0.49 5.35
N PRO A 362 -0.65 -1.25 4.25
CA PRO A 362 -0.48 -2.70 4.33
C PRO A 362 0.98 -3.02 4.72
N LEU A 363 1.17 -3.82 5.77
CA LEU A 363 2.50 -4.18 6.28
C LEU A 363 3.11 -5.40 5.59
N GLY A 364 2.27 -6.28 5.04
CA GLY A 364 2.70 -7.52 4.40
C GLY A 364 1.53 -8.46 4.17
N ASN A 365 1.82 -9.54 3.44
CA ASN A 365 0.88 -10.62 3.19
C ASN A 365 1.48 -11.93 3.71
N ALA A 366 0.64 -12.85 4.19
CA ALA A 366 1.08 -14.19 4.62
C ALA A 366 0.38 -15.30 3.84
N SER A 367 1.07 -16.42 3.66
CA SER A 367 0.46 -17.66 3.18
C SER A 367 -0.45 -18.24 4.27
N THR A 368 -1.47 -19.00 3.87
CA THR A 368 -2.49 -19.57 4.77
C THR A 368 -1.94 -20.46 5.88
N GLY A 369 -0.70 -20.95 5.75
CA GLY A 369 -0.04 -21.81 6.74
C GLY A 369 0.70 -21.08 7.88
N ASP A 370 0.99 -19.77 7.75
CA ASP A 370 2.08 -19.15 8.53
C ASP A 370 1.71 -18.81 9.98
N LEU A 371 0.44 -18.50 10.24
CA LEU A 371 -0.01 -18.07 11.58
C LEU A 371 -1.24 -18.83 12.11
N GLN A 372 -1.90 -19.64 11.28
CA GLN A 372 -3.15 -20.37 11.61
C GLN A 372 -4.22 -19.50 12.30
N LEU A 373 -4.17 -18.18 12.11
CA LEU A 373 -5.12 -17.23 12.67
C LEU A 373 -6.35 -17.16 11.78
N THR A 374 -7.38 -17.93 12.14
CA THR A 374 -8.64 -18.06 11.39
C THR A 374 -9.66 -16.96 11.65
N VAL A 375 -9.33 -16.00 12.53
CA VAL A 375 -10.20 -14.87 12.87
C VAL A 375 -9.42 -13.55 12.87
N PRO A 376 -10.09 -12.42 12.61
CA PRO A 376 -9.44 -11.11 12.67
C PRO A 376 -8.86 -10.86 14.06
N LEU A 377 -7.68 -10.24 14.11
CA LEU A 377 -6.96 -9.94 15.35
C LEU A 377 -6.36 -8.54 15.28
N GLN A 378 -6.56 -7.74 16.32
CA GLN A 378 -6.06 -6.37 16.40
C GLN A 378 -4.98 -6.26 17.48
N VAL A 379 -3.92 -5.54 17.14
CA VAL A 379 -2.74 -5.31 17.98
C VAL A 379 -2.38 -3.84 17.85
N ARG A 380 -2.13 -3.16 18.97
CA ARG A 380 -1.59 -1.80 18.93
C ARG A 380 -0.07 -1.80 19.00
N PHE A 381 0.55 -1.09 18.05
CA PHE A 381 1.96 -0.68 18.08
C PHE A 381 2.09 0.73 18.64
N SER A 382 3.17 1.00 19.35
CA SER A 382 3.50 2.34 19.85
C SER A 382 4.04 3.23 18.72
N PRO A 383 4.04 4.57 18.86
CA PRO A 383 4.62 5.48 17.87
C PRO A 383 6.08 5.20 17.52
N ALA A 384 6.85 4.58 18.43
CA ALA A 384 8.25 4.26 18.18
C ALA A 384 8.44 3.31 16.99
N TRP A 385 7.40 2.53 16.63
CA TRP A 385 7.44 1.58 15.53
C TRP A 385 7.12 2.19 14.16
N ASP A 386 6.67 3.45 14.09
CA ASP A 386 6.12 4.04 12.86
C ASP A 386 7.05 3.89 11.65
N ASP A 387 8.32 4.28 11.80
CA ASP A 387 9.30 4.23 10.70
C ASP A 387 9.63 2.79 10.29
N TYR A 388 9.72 1.86 11.25
CA TYR A 388 9.94 0.45 10.96
C TYR A 388 8.75 -0.18 10.22
N LEU A 389 7.53 0.15 10.62
CA LEU A 389 6.31 -0.35 9.98
C LEU A 389 6.12 0.25 8.57
N MET A 390 6.47 1.53 8.36
CA MET A 390 6.54 2.11 7.02
C MET A 390 7.57 1.38 6.16
N PHE A 391 8.77 1.13 6.69
CA PHE A 391 9.81 0.37 6.01
C PHE A 391 9.34 -1.03 5.60
N CYS A 392 8.63 -1.75 6.49
CA CYS A 392 8.01 -3.04 6.16
C CYS A 392 7.02 -2.92 5.00
N SER A 393 6.14 -1.91 5.03
CA SER A 393 5.18 -1.64 3.95
C SER A 393 5.87 -1.38 2.61
N ILE A 394 6.90 -0.52 2.62
CA ILE A 394 7.69 -0.18 1.42
C ILE A 394 8.39 -1.41 0.87
N SER A 395 9.06 -2.19 1.73
CA SER A 395 9.78 -3.40 1.32
C SER A 395 8.85 -4.49 0.77
N ALA A 396 7.64 -4.59 1.32
CA ALA A 396 6.64 -5.58 0.90
C ALA A 396 5.91 -5.18 -0.40
N ARG A 397 5.82 -3.89 -0.71
CA ARG A 397 5.01 -3.37 -1.83
C ARG A 397 5.80 -2.63 -2.91
N SER A 398 7.12 -2.57 -2.79
CA SER A 398 8.01 -2.00 -3.78
C SER A 398 9.26 -2.87 -3.96
N GLY A 399 10.06 -2.58 -5.00
CA GLY A 399 11.36 -3.23 -5.18
C GLY A 399 12.47 -2.66 -4.28
N LEU A 400 12.20 -1.62 -3.48
CA LEU A 400 13.18 -1.04 -2.55
C LEU A 400 13.16 -1.82 -1.24
N ARG A 401 14.05 -2.82 -1.12
CA ARG A 401 14.09 -3.74 0.02
C ARG A 401 15.52 -4.25 0.31
N PRO A 402 15.77 -4.84 1.47
CA PRO A 402 17.06 -5.50 1.78
C PRO A 402 17.33 -6.69 0.85
N ASP A 403 18.60 -7.05 0.67
CA ASP A 403 18.98 -8.24 -0.10
C ASP A 403 18.49 -9.54 0.59
N ASP A 404 18.40 -9.55 1.92
CA ASP A 404 17.88 -10.66 2.75
C ASP A 404 16.39 -10.50 3.11
N HIS A 405 15.62 -9.76 2.31
CA HIS A 405 14.23 -9.45 2.61
C HIS A 405 13.38 -10.73 2.78
N ASN A 406 12.88 -10.93 4.00
CA ASN A 406 11.92 -11.97 4.32
C ASN A 406 10.52 -11.36 4.55
N PRO A 407 9.53 -11.65 3.69
CA PRO A 407 8.16 -11.12 3.84
C PRO A 407 7.45 -11.62 5.11
N HIS A 408 7.90 -12.73 5.70
CA HIS A 408 7.29 -13.30 6.90
C HIS A 408 7.77 -12.63 8.20
N ARG A 409 8.88 -11.88 8.18
CA ARG A 409 9.45 -11.28 9.40
C ARG A 409 8.47 -10.38 10.17
N ILE A 410 7.67 -9.60 9.45
CA ILE A 410 6.67 -8.73 10.08
C ILE A 410 5.52 -9.52 10.72
N LEU A 411 5.25 -10.72 10.24
CA LEU A 411 4.24 -11.63 10.79
C LEU A 411 4.72 -12.23 12.10
N ASP A 412 5.98 -12.63 12.16
CA ASP A 412 6.62 -13.11 13.38
C ASP A 412 6.58 -12.02 14.46
N LEU A 413 6.98 -10.79 14.10
CA LEU A 413 6.91 -9.64 15.00
C LEU A 413 5.48 -9.31 15.44
N PHE A 414 4.50 -9.44 14.54
CA PHE A 414 3.10 -9.29 14.90
C PHE A 414 2.67 -10.36 15.91
N ALA A 415 3.04 -11.63 15.69
CA ALA A 415 2.73 -12.73 16.61
C ALA A 415 3.42 -12.56 17.98
N GLU A 416 4.64 -12.04 18.00
CA GLU A 416 5.34 -11.64 19.23
C GLU A 416 4.57 -10.55 19.97
N GLN A 417 4.09 -9.52 19.26
CA GLN A 417 3.33 -8.43 19.87
C GLN A 417 1.97 -8.89 20.40
N VAL A 418 1.32 -9.83 19.72
CA VAL A 418 0.12 -10.52 20.23
C VAL A 418 0.45 -11.25 21.55
N ALA A 419 1.56 -11.99 21.60
CA ALA A 419 1.98 -12.70 22.80
C ALA A 419 2.33 -11.74 23.94
N ALA A 420 3.01 -10.64 23.65
CA ALA A 420 3.36 -9.61 24.64
C ALA A 420 2.11 -8.93 25.24
N GLN A 421 1.09 -8.65 24.42
CA GLN A 421 -0.20 -8.14 24.90
C GLN A 421 -0.90 -9.14 25.82
N ARG A 422 -0.95 -10.41 25.41
CA ARG A 422 -1.52 -11.49 26.22
C ARG A 422 -0.77 -11.68 27.55
N ALA A 423 0.53 -11.40 27.57
CA ALA A 423 1.36 -11.48 28.77
C ALA A 423 0.91 -10.50 29.87
N LEU A 424 0.29 -9.37 29.51
CA LEU A 424 -0.24 -8.39 30.47
C LEU A 424 -1.38 -8.96 31.32
N SER A 425 -2.11 -9.94 30.79
CA SER A 425 -3.25 -10.57 31.45
C SER A 425 -2.84 -11.70 32.40
N VAL A 426 -1.55 -12.06 32.49
CA VAL A 426 -1.07 -13.27 33.18
C VAL A 426 0.18 -13.00 34.03
N PRO A 427 0.35 -13.70 35.17
CA PRO A 427 1.58 -13.62 35.96
C PRO A 427 2.71 -14.28 35.17
N MET A 428 3.71 -13.50 34.77
CA MET A 428 4.84 -14.00 33.98
C MET A 428 6.01 -14.40 34.88
N PRO A 429 6.69 -15.53 34.62
CA PRO A 429 7.97 -15.80 35.26
C PRO A 429 9.02 -14.75 34.82
N THR A 430 9.92 -14.46 35.74
CA THR A 430 11.09 -13.59 35.58
C THR A 430 12.32 -14.35 35.09
N ASN A 431 12.44 -15.65 35.39
CA ASN A 431 13.49 -16.49 34.84
C ASN A 431 13.47 -16.46 33.29
N PRO A 432 14.58 -16.13 32.61
CA PRO A 432 14.59 -15.92 31.16
C PRO A 432 14.13 -17.13 30.34
N ARG A 433 14.53 -18.35 30.73
CA ARG A 433 14.15 -19.59 30.02
C ARG A 433 12.68 -19.91 30.24
N ALA A 434 12.18 -19.79 31.48
CA ALA A 434 10.77 -19.98 31.77
C ALA A 434 9.89 -18.93 31.10
N ARG A 435 10.36 -17.68 31.03
CA ARG A 435 9.71 -16.57 30.33
C ARG A 435 9.64 -16.82 28.83
N ALA A 436 10.71 -17.34 28.20
CA ALA A 436 10.69 -17.73 26.79
C ALA A 436 9.64 -18.82 26.52
N VAL A 437 9.57 -19.86 27.36
CA VAL A 437 8.52 -20.91 27.26
C VAL A 437 7.12 -20.33 27.45
N ALA A 438 6.93 -19.40 28.40
CA ALA A 438 5.66 -18.72 28.62
C ALA A 438 5.24 -17.92 27.37
N MET A 439 6.15 -17.14 26.79
CA MET A 439 5.90 -16.36 25.57
C MET A 439 5.52 -17.25 24.38
N GLU A 440 6.21 -18.38 24.20
CA GLU A 440 5.89 -19.34 23.15
C GLU A 440 4.50 -19.97 23.35
N CYS A 441 4.14 -20.30 24.59
CA CYS A 441 2.79 -20.76 24.92
C CYS A 441 1.71 -19.70 24.59
N LEU A 442 1.99 -18.41 24.84
CA LEU A 442 1.07 -17.32 24.54
C LEU A 442 0.95 -17.05 23.05
N ARG A 443 2.04 -17.21 22.28
CA ARG A 443 2.03 -17.13 20.82
C ARG A 443 1.08 -18.16 20.22
N ARG A 444 1.18 -19.41 20.70
CA ARG A 444 0.41 -20.58 20.21
C ARG A 444 -0.90 -20.85 20.96
N ILE A 445 -1.42 -19.89 21.72
CA ILE A 445 -2.56 -20.15 22.63
C ILE A 445 -3.84 -20.61 21.92
N GLY A 446 -4.02 -20.21 20.65
CA GLY A 446 -5.18 -20.51 19.82
C GLY A 446 -5.11 -21.85 19.06
N GLU A 447 -3.96 -22.54 19.07
CA GLU A 447 -3.81 -23.79 18.33
C GLU A 447 -4.56 -24.95 19.03
N PRO A 448 -5.39 -25.72 18.28
CA PRO A 448 -6.01 -26.92 18.81
C PRO A 448 -4.93 -27.91 19.21
N GLY A 449 -4.95 -28.37 20.46
CA GLY A 449 -3.98 -29.37 20.91
C GLY A 449 -2.55 -28.88 21.07
N GLY A 450 -2.34 -27.60 21.46
CA GLY A 450 -1.01 -27.10 21.90
C GLY A 450 -0.35 -27.90 23.06
N THR A 451 -0.93 -29.03 23.45
CA THR A 451 -0.51 -30.04 24.42
C THR A 451 0.58 -31.00 23.93
N HIS A 452 1.21 -30.81 22.78
CA HIS A 452 2.41 -31.60 22.46
C HIS A 452 3.66 -30.99 23.07
N ASP A 453 4.07 -31.62 24.18
CA ASP A 453 5.42 -31.76 24.73
C ASP A 453 6.48 -30.91 24.02
N LEU A 454 6.61 -29.67 24.51
CA LEU A 454 7.96 -29.15 24.65
C LEU A 454 8.61 -30.08 25.68
N ASP A 455 9.73 -30.73 25.35
CA ASP A 455 10.58 -31.38 26.35
C ASP A 455 11.15 -30.28 27.25
N VAL A 456 10.34 -29.89 28.24
CA VAL A 456 10.63 -28.80 29.14
C VAL A 456 11.40 -29.36 30.32
N ARG A 457 12.66 -28.95 30.42
CA ARG A 457 13.55 -29.33 31.52
C ARG A 457 12.89 -29.08 32.88
N ALA A 458 13.16 -29.96 33.84
CA ALA A 458 12.59 -29.89 35.20
C ALA A 458 12.85 -28.54 35.91
N GLU A 459 13.96 -27.86 35.59
CA GLU A 459 14.30 -26.52 36.08
C GLU A 459 13.24 -25.46 35.71
N ILE A 460 12.67 -25.55 34.50
CA ILE A 460 11.65 -24.61 34.03
C ILE A 460 10.33 -24.89 34.76
N HIS A 461 9.94 -26.17 34.92
CA HIS A 461 8.76 -26.54 35.71
C HIS A 461 8.84 -26.04 37.16
N ARG A 462 10.05 -26.04 37.75
CA ARG A 462 10.30 -25.47 39.08
C ARG A 462 10.13 -23.95 39.07
N ALA A 463 10.74 -23.24 38.12
CA ALA A 463 10.62 -21.78 38.01
C ALA A 463 9.15 -21.31 37.92
N PHE A 464 8.29 -22.01 37.16
CA PHE A 464 6.86 -21.70 37.13
C PHE A 464 6.20 -21.82 38.51
N ARG A 465 6.48 -22.90 39.27
CA ARG A 465 5.91 -23.09 40.61
C ARG A 465 6.39 -22.03 41.58
N ASP A 466 7.69 -21.78 41.60
CA ASP A 466 8.32 -20.91 42.59
C ASP A 466 7.98 -19.43 42.35
N GLU A 467 7.90 -18.99 41.08
CA GLU A 467 7.70 -17.58 40.74
C GLU A 467 6.23 -17.21 40.49
N THR A 468 5.41 -18.12 39.96
CA THR A 468 4.00 -17.84 39.62
C THR A 468 3.00 -18.52 40.56
N GLY A 469 3.46 -19.41 41.45
CA GLY A 469 2.61 -20.24 42.30
C GLY A 469 1.84 -21.33 41.56
N MET A 470 2.16 -21.59 40.29
CA MET A 470 1.42 -22.52 39.43
C MET A 470 2.36 -23.48 38.71
N THR A 471 1.92 -24.72 38.47
CA THR A 471 2.59 -25.58 37.49
C THR A 471 2.42 -25.00 36.08
N LEU A 472 3.33 -25.30 35.14
CA LEU A 472 3.19 -24.88 33.74
C LEU A 472 1.80 -25.20 33.15
N GLY A 473 1.28 -26.41 33.39
CA GLY A 473 -0.06 -26.79 32.93
C GLY A 473 -1.18 -25.93 33.53
N ARG A 474 -1.13 -25.66 34.85
CA ARG A 474 -2.11 -24.80 35.53
C ARG A 474 -1.98 -23.34 35.07
N TRP A 475 -0.76 -22.86 34.87
CA TRP A 475 -0.47 -21.53 34.35
C TRP A 475 -1.06 -21.34 32.95
N ARG A 476 -0.87 -22.30 32.04
CA ARG A 476 -1.44 -22.29 30.69
C ARG A 476 -2.97 -22.26 30.70
N TYR A 477 -3.60 -23.06 31.57
CA TYR A 477 -5.05 -23.04 31.76
C TYR A 477 -5.53 -21.67 32.26
N ALA A 478 -4.89 -21.12 33.30
CA ALA A 478 -5.21 -19.80 33.82
C ALA A 478 -5.01 -18.70 32.76
N ALA A 479 -3.96 -18.80 31.95
CA ALA A 479 -3.70 -17.86 30.86
C ALA A 479 -4.85 -17.84 29.85
N ARG A 480 -5.27 -19.02 29.36
CA ARG A 480 -6.44 -19.13 28.46
C ARG A 480 -7.68 -18.47 29.05
N MET A 481 -7.98 -18.70 30.33
CA MET A 481 -9.17 -18.17 30.97
C MET A 481 -9.10 -16.66 31.21
N ARG A 482 -7.94 -16.11 31.60
CA ARG A 482 -7.77 -14.66 31.79
C ARG A 482 -7.79 -13.90 30.47
N ILE A 483 -7.14 -14.42 29.44
CA ILE A 483 -7.19 -13.83 28.09
C ILE A 483 -8.62 -13.90 27.52
N ALA A 484 -9.33 -15.01 27.73
CA ALA A 484 -10.74 -15.13 27.35
C ALA A 484 -11.61 -14.08 28.03
N ARG A 485 -11.39 -13.82 29.32
CA ARG A 485 -12.10 -12.78 30.08
C ARG A 485 -11.88 -11.40 29.47
N ASP A 486 -10.64 -11.04 29.19
CA ASP A 486 -10.31 -9.72 28.64
C ASP A 486 -10.88 -9.54 27.21
N LEU A 487 -10.93 -10.63 26.43
CA LEU A 487 -11.61 -10.64 25.13
C LEU A 487 -13.14 -10.45 25.25
N LEU A 488 -13.78 -11.07 26.25
CA LEU A 488 -15.22 -10.92 26.51
C LEU A 488 -15.57 -9.53 27.04
N ALA A 489 -14.74 -8.97 27.93
CA ALA A 489 -14.87 -7.58 28.38
C ALA A 489 -14.72 -6.61 27.20
N GLY A 490 -13.84 -6.94 26.24
CA GLY A 490 -13.75 -6.31 24.92
C GLY A 490 -14.89 -6.62 23.97
N GLY A 491 -16.01 -7.18 24.43
CA GLY A 491 -17.21 -7.41 23.63
C GLY A 491 -17.09 -8.48 22.53
N ALA A 492 -16.03 -9.29 22.51
CA ALA A 492 -15.92 -10.37 21.52
C ALA A 492 -16.98 -11.46 21.77
N PRO A 493 -17.61 -12.02 20.72
CA PRO A 493 -18.64 -13.04 20.91
C PRO A 493 -18.03 -14.34 21.48
N PRO A 494 -18.71 -15.06 22.42
CA PRO A 494 -18.15 -16.22 23.09
C PRO A 494 -17.62 -17.33 22.16
N SER A 495 -18.26 -17.54 21.00
CA SER A 495 -17.81 -18.52 20.00
C SER A 495 -16.48 -18.15 19.34
N ALA A 496 -16.22 -16.86 19.12
CA ALA A 496 -14.93 -16.38 18.63
C ALA A 496 -13.86 -16.46 19.73
N VAL A 497 -14.23 -16.14 20.98
CA VAL A 497 -13.32 -16.25 22.12
C VAL A 497 -12.85 -17.69 22.32
N ALA A 498 -13.77 -18.67 22.27
CA ALA A 498 -13.45 -20.09 22.39
C ALA A 498 -12.34 -20.52 21.40
N ARG A 499 -12.48 -20.17 20.12
CA ARG A 499 -11.48 -20.45 19.10
C ARG A 499 -10.14 -19.76 19.36
N ARG A 500 -10.16 -18.47 19.77
CA ARG A 500 -8.94 -17.67 20.06
C ARG A 500 -8.09 -18.24 21.19
N VAL A 501 -8.70 -18.96 22.14
CA VAL A 501 -7.98 -19.58 23.26
C VAL A 501 -7.83 -21.10 23.12
N GLY A 502 -8.02 -21.62 21.91
CA GLY A 502 -7.69 -23.00 21.55
C GLY A 502 -8.76 -24.05 21.86
N TYR A 503 -10.02 -23.65 22.00
CA TYR A 503 -11.16 -24.57 22.15
C TYR A 503 -11.90 -24.75 20.82
N ALA A 504 -12.04 -26.00 20.38
CA ALA A 504 -12.76 -26.34 19.16
C ALA A 504 -14.28 -26.10 19.25
N HIS A 505 -14.86 -26.26 20.44
CA HIS A 505 -16.31 -26.19 20.66
C HIS A 505 -16.67 -25.24 21.80
N LEU A 506 -17.69 -24.39 21.56
CA LEU A 506 -18.19 -23.41 22.52
C LEU A 506 -18.65 -24.02 23.85
N PRO A 507 -19.40 -25.16 23.91
CA PRO A 507 -19.81 -25.74 25.19
C PRO A 507 -18.65 -26.09 26.12
N THR A 508 -17.58 -26.68 25.56
CA THR A 508 -16.36 -27.05 26.32
C THR A 508 -15.67 -25.82 26.89
N PHE A 509 -15.59 -24.75 26.08
CA PHE A 509 -15.07 -23.46 26.54
C PHE A 509 -15.93 -22.86 27.65
N SER A 510 -17.26 -22.81 27.46
CA SER A 510 -18.18 -22.23 28.43
C SER A 510 -18.09 -22.92 29.79
N ALA A 511 -18.05 -24.26 29.82
CA ALA A 511 -17.87 -25.00 31.06
C ALA A 511 -16.52 -24.68 31.74
N ALA A 512 -15.44 -24.63 30.96
CA ALA A 512 -14.11 -24.31 31.47
C ALA A 512 -14.01 -22.87 32.02
N PHE A 513 -14.66 -21.92 31.35
CA PHE A 513 -14.71 -20.51 31.74
C PHE A 513 -15.53 -20.33 33.01
N SER A 514 -16.74 -20.91 33.07
CA SER A 514 -17.60 -20.87 34.26
C SER A 514 -16.90 -21.46 35.48
N ARG A 515 -16.19 -22.59 35.30
CA ARG A 515 -15.43 -23.20 36.39
C ARG A 515 -14.32 -22.29 36.93
N PHE A 516 -13.72 -21.46 36.08
CA PHE A 516 -12.61 -20.59 36.48
C PHE A 516 -13.07 -19.24 37.05
N HIS A 517 -14.09 -18.61 36.44
CA HIS A 517 -14.54 -17.26 36.79
C HIS A 517 -15.87 -17.21 37.56
N GLY A 518 -16.56 -18.34 37.74
CA GLY A 518 -17.82 -18.44 38.46
C GLY A 518 -19.07 -17.98 37.70
N LEU A 519 -18.92 -17.52 36.45
CA LEU A 519 -20.01 -17.02 35.60
C LEU A 519 -19.87 -17.57 34.18
N SER A 520 -20.99 -17.74 33.48
CA SER A 520 -20.92 -18.10 32.06
C SER A 520 -20.33 -16.96 31.21
N PRO A 521 -19.72 -17.25 30.05
CA PRO A 521 -19.21 -16.20 29.16
C PRO A 521 -20.25 -15.14 28.79
N ARG A 522 -21.51 -15.55 28.60
CA ARG A 522 -22.62 -14.63 28.29
C ARG A 522 -22.97 -13.74 29.48
N ASP A 523 -23.11 -14.32 30.67
CA ASP A 523 -23.44 -13.56 31.88
C ASP A 523 -22.32 -12.58 32.24
N TYR A 524 -21.06 -12.99 32.05
CA TYR A 524 -19.91 -12.11 32.23
C TYR A 524 -19.97 -10.91 31.27
N GLN A 525 -20.23 -11.16 29.98
CA GLN A 525 -20.30 -10.10 28.97
C GLN A 525 -21.46 -9.13 29.22
N GLN A 526 -22.62 -9.65 29.64
CA GLN A 526 -23.78 -8.84 30.01
C GLN A 526 -23.44 -7.90 31.18
N ARG A 527 -22.84 -8.42 32.25
CA ARG A 527 -22.42 -7.61 33.41
C ARG A 527 -21.41 -6.52 33.05
N GLU A 528 -20.44 -6.82 32.20
CA GLU A 528 -19.45 -5.82 31.77
C GLU A 528 -20.09 -4.73 30.89
N SER A 529 -21.08 -5.07 30.06
CA SER A 529 -21.83 -4.07 29.29
C SER A 529 -22.65 -3.13 30.17
N GLU A 530 -23.21 -3.63 31.27
CA GLU A 530 -23.97 -2.84 32.25
C GLU A 530 -23.07 -1.92 33.09
N ARG A 531 -21.79 -2.26 33.30
CA ARG A 531 -20.81 -1.42 34.01
C ARG A 531 -20.21 -0.30 33.16
N ASN A 532 -20.26 -0.43 31.84
CA ASN A 532 -19.70 0.53 30.88
C ASN A 532 -20.76 1.47 30.26
N GLN A 533 -22.04 1.29 30.63
CA GLN A 533 -23.12 2.27 30.44
C GLN A 533 -23.19 3.17 31.65
#